data_AF-A0A959V4M6-F1
#
_entry.id   AF-A0A959V4M6-F1
#
_cell.length_a   1.000
_cell.length_b   1.000
_cell.length_c   1.000
_cell.angle_alpha   90.00
_cell.angle_beta   90.00
_cell.angle_gamma   90.00
#
_symmetry.space_group_name_H-M   'P 1'
#
loop_
_entity.id
_entity.type
_entity.pdbx_description
1 polymer ?
#
loop_
_entity_poly.entity_id
_entity_poly.type
_entity_poly.pdbx_seq_one_letter_code
_entity_poly.pdbx_strand_id
1 'polypeptide(L)'
;LRDSASARRNEDRFGSRYTQRWEPGANPIAFGLIAEPFDTTLAGFHTYHGPDQPEGERYLMAAGNTDPTQPLLYASMPHRAHKTMSSMEEVERADPAIREDLRHYLSHPSGIRRLTGLVLTVPDSTMGAGNVALLQDLEGVEVRKGDGHALTLEFDGAAQGREFRWSEGPELLIRY
;
A
#
# COMPACT_ATOMS: atom_id res chain seq x y z
N LEU A 1 -19.22 16.99 -5.68
CA LEU A 1 -20.35 16.11 -6.08
C LEU A 1 -20.19 15.49 -7.48
N ARG A 2 -19.43 16.08 -8.42
CA ARG A 2 -19.06 15.37 -9.67
C ARG A 2 -18.02 14.26 -9.44
N ASP A 3 -17.13 14.40 -8.46
CA ASP A 3 -16.14 13.37 -8.09
C ASP A 3 -16.75 12.10 -7.49
N SER A 4 -17.92 12.19 -6.83
CA SER A 4 -18.53 11.02 -6.18
C SER A 4 -19.15 10.03 -7.18
N ALA A 5 -19.56 10.48 -8.37
CA ALA A 5 -20.11 9.60 -9.39
C ALA A 5 -19.03 8.84 -10.15
N SER A 6 -17.87 9.45 -10.41
CA SER A 6 -16.71 8.75 -10.99
C SER A 6 -16.01 7.85 -9.97
N ALA A 7 -15.91 8.28 -8.71
CA ALA A 7 -15.46 7.41 -7.62
C ALA A 7 -16.35 6.17 -7.49
N ARG A 8 -17.68 6.33 -7.50
CA ARG A 8 -18.63 5.20 -7.45
C ARG A 8 -18.58 4.27 -8.66
N ARG A 9 -18.28 4.78 -9.86
CA ARG A 9 -18.11 3.95 -11.06
C ARG A 9 -16.79 3.18 -11.06
N ASN A 10 -15.78 3.64 -10.32
CA ASN A 10 -14.53 2.91 -10.14
C ASN A 10 -14.64 1.74 -9.17
N GLU A 11 -15.60 1.76 -8.25
CA GLU A 11 -15.77 0.76 -7.20
C GLU A 11 -15.91 -0.68 -7.74
N ASP A 12 -16.69 -0.87 -8.81
CA ASP A 12 -16.98 -2.21 -9.36
C ASP A 12 -15.79 -2.80 -10.16
N ARG A 13 -14.79 -1.98 -10.53
CA ARG A 13 -13.62 -2.41 -11.33
C ARG A 13 -12.31 -2.39 -10.54
N PHE A 14 -12.19 -1.54 -9.52
CA PHE A 14 -11.04 -1.47 -8.63
C PHE A 14 -10.91 -2.72 -7.73
N GLY A 15 -11.95 -3.57 -7.72
CA GLY A 15 -12.04 -4.72 -6.85
C GLY A 15 -12.26 -4.34 -5.39
N SER A 16 -12.62 -3.09 -5.08
CA SER A 16 -12.85 -2.61 -3.71
C SER A 16 -13.69 -1.34 -3.72
N ARG A 17 -14.72 -1.28 -2.87
CA ARG A 17 -15.41 -0.03 -2.53
C ARG A 17 -14.57 0.80 -1.58
N TYR A 18 -13.82 1.76 -2.11
CA TYR A 18 -12.90 2.57 -1.31
C TYR A 18 -13.60 3.26 -0.12
N THR A 19 -14.84 3.70 -0.28
CA THR A 19 -15.61 4.31 0.82
C THR A 19 -15.95 3.32 1.94
N GLN A 20 -16.16 2.03 1.61
CA GLN A 20 -16.41 0.99 2.62
C GLN A 20 -15.20 0.73 3.50
N ARG A 21 -13.98 0.97 2.98
CA ARG A 21 -12.73 0.81 3.74
C ARG A 21 -12.53 1.85 4.84
N TRP A 22 -13.37 2.89 4.86
CA TRP A 22 -13.41 3.90 5.92
C TRP A 22 -14.52 3.64 6.96
N GLU A 23 -15.32 2.58 6.78
CA GLU A 23 -16.35 2.19 7.74
C GLU A 23 -15.74 1.45 8.95
N PRO A 24 -16.38 1.52 10.14
CA PRO A 24 -15.92 0.78 11.31
C PRO A 24 -15.82 -0.73 11.02
N GLY A 25 -14.64 -1.32 11.30
CA GLY A 25 -14.35 -2.74 11.04
C GLY A 25 -13.73 -3.04 9.67
N ALA A 26 -13.61 -2.03 8.79
CA ALA A 26 -12.94 -2.18 7.50
C ALA A 26 -11.49 -1.66 7.54
N ASN A 27 -10.63 -2.22 6.69
CA ASN A 27 -9.21 -1.94 6.60
C ASN A 27 -8.92 -0.79 5.62
N PRO A 28 -8.49 0.39 6.14
CA PRO A 28 -8.19 1.55 5.31
C PRO A 28 -6.80 1.49 4.68
N ILE A 29 -6.00 0.45 4.95
CA ILE A 29 -4.61 0.36 4.53
C ILE A 29 -4.54 -0.15 3.09
N ALA A 30 -3.67 0.46 2.29
CA ALA A 30 -3.34 0.02 0.95
C ALA A 30 -1.82 -0.16 0.79
N PHE A 31 -1.43 -1.26 0.16
CA PHE A 31 -0.06 -1.59 -0.22
C PHE A 31 0.09 -1.48 -1.74
N GLY A 32 0.96 -0.57 -2.16
CA GLY A 32 1.38 -0.42 -3.56
C GLY A 32 2.73 -1.09 -3.77
N LEU A 33 2.79 -2.03 -4.71
CA LEU A 33 4.00 -2.67 -5.19
C LEU A 33 4.43 -2.04 -6.51
N ILE A 34 5.73 -1.99 -6.77
CA ILE A 34 6.28 -1.66 -8.08
C ILE A 34 6.70 -2.98 -8.72
N ALA A 35 6.09 -3.35 -9.85
CA ALA A 35 6.38 -4.62 -10.50
C ALA A 35 7.30 -4.42 -11.71
N GLU A 36 8.51 -4.99 -11.63
CA GLU A 36 9.50 -4.97 -12.72
C GLU A 36 10.08 -6.38 -12.95
N PRO A 37 9.83 -7.02 -14.11
CA PRO A 37 8.95 -6.57 -15.19
C PRO A 37 7.47 -6.56 -14.77
N PHE A 38 6.67 -5.72 -15.44
CA PHE A 38 5.23 -5.69 -15.20
C PHE A 38 4.55 -6.87 -15.92
N ASP A 39 4.25 -7.93 -15.17
CA ASP A 39 3.64 -9.16 -15.69
C ASP A 39 2.16 -9.27 -15.33
N THR A 40 1.28 -9.12 -16.34
CA THR A 40 -0.18 -9.22 -16.15
C THR A 40 -0.67 -10.65 -15.92
N THR A 41 0.19 -11.66 -16.02
CA THR A 41 -0.16 -13.07 -15.82
C THR A 41 0.04 -13.54 -14.38
N LEU A 42 0.44 -12.64 -13.48
CA LEU A 42 0.66 -12.94 -12.06
C LEU A 42 -0.61 -13.51 -11.41
N ALA A 43 -0.50 -14.75 -10.91
CA ALA A 43 -1.61 -15.45 -10.29
C ALA A 43 -2.11 -14.70 -9.03
N GLY A 44 -3.42 -14.68 -8.83
CA GLY A 44 -4.03 -13.97 -7.70
C GLY A 44 -4.23 -12.46 -7.92
N PHE A 45 -3.90 -11.95 -9.12
CA PHE A 45 -4.14 -10.57 -9.50
C PHE A 45 -5.05 -10.47 -10.72
N HIS A 46 -5.76 -9.36 -10.85
CA HIS A 46 -6.52 -8.99 -12.05
C HIS A 46 -6.11 -7.60 -12.51
N THR A 47 -6.24 -7.35 -13.83
CA THR A 47 -5.89 -6.05 -14.40
C THR A 47 -7.00 -5.03 -14.14
N TYR A 48 -6.62 -3.85 -13.65
CA TYR A 48 -7.49 -2.69 -13.51
C TYR A 48 -7.04 -1.54 -14.42
N HIS A 49 -7.99 -1.02 -15.21
CA HIS A 49 -7.85 0.18 -16.02
C HIS A 49 -8.85 1.23 -15.51
N GLY A 50 -8.33 2.35 -15.02
CA GLY A 50 -9.14 3.46 -14.53
C GLY A 50 -9.76 4.26 -15.70
N PRO A 51 -10.94 4.86 -15.51
CA PRO A 51 -11.68 5.54 -16.57
C PRO A 51 -10.92 6.72 -17.18
N ASP A 52 -10.03 7.32 -16.39
CA ASP A 52 -9.21 8.47 -16.79
C ASP A 52 -7.74 8.06 -17.02
N GLN A 53 -7.42 6.75 -17.05
CA GLN A 53 -6.07 6.28 -17.31
C GLN A 53 -5.77 6.27 -18.81
N PRO A 54 -4.58 6.74 -19.24
CA PRO A 54 -4.10 6.58 -20.60
C PRO A 54 -4.19 5.12 -21.10
N GLU A 55 -4.34 4.97 -22.41
CA GLU A 55 -4.35 3.65 -23.05
C GLU A 55 -3.00 2.95 -22.83
N GLY A 56 -3.04 1.74 -22.28
CA GLY A 56 -1.85 0.96 -21.92
C GLY A 56 -1.44 1.05 -20.45
N GLU A 57 -1.85 2.10 -19.73
CA GLU A 57 -1.61 2.21 -18.30
C GLU A 57 -2.60 1.35 -17.50
N ARG A 58 -2.09 0.57 -16.55
CA ARG A 58 -2.93 -0.30 -15.73
C ARG A 58 -2.29 -0.61 -14.39
N TYR A 59 -3.12 -1.08 -13.46
CA TYR A 59 -2.68 -1.68 -12.20
C TYR A 59 -2.99 -3.18 -12.20
N LEU A 60 -2.24 -3.95 -11.41
CA LEU A 60 -2.64 -5.29 -11.01
C LEU A 60 -3.26 -5.19 -9.63
N MET A 61 -4.52 -5.56 -9.49
CA MET A 61 -5.23 -5.56 -8.22
C MET A 61 -5.28 -6.98 -7.68
N ALA A 62 -4.95 -7.18 -6.40
CA ALA A 62 -5.10 -8.49 -5.79
C ALA A 62 -6.57 -8.92 -5.80
N ALA A 63 -6.83 -10.19 -6.10
CA ALA A 63 -8.19 -10.73 -6.15
C ALA A 63 -8.93 -10.61 -4.80
N GLY A 64 -8.18 -10.59 -3.69
CA GLY A 64 -8.72 -10.43 -2.33
C GLY A 64 -9.17 -9.01 -1.97
N ASN A 65 -8.96 -8.01 -2.84
CA ASN A 65 -9.32 -6.62 -2.54
C ASN A 65 -10.83 -6.42 -2.31
N THR A 66 -11.67 -7.38 -2.70
CA THR A 66 -13.12 -7.33 -2.50
C THR A 66 -13.53 -7.46 -1.04
N ASP A 67 -12.65 -8.03 -0.20
CA ASP A 67 -12.85 -8.11 1.24
C ASP A 67 -12.40 -6.79 1.89
N PRO A 68 -13.32 -5.97 2.44
CA PRO A 68 -12.98 -4.71 3.07
C PRO A 68 -12.17 -4.90 4.37
N THR A 69 -12.12 -6.10 4.96
CA THR A 69 -11.34 -6.39 6.19
C THR A 69 -9.85 -6.64 5.92
N GLN A 70 -9.51 -7.00 4.69
CA GLN A 70 -8.13 -7.24 4.25
C GLN A 70 -7.52 -5.95 3.72
N PRO A 71 -6.20 -5.72 3.83
CA PRO A 71 -5.58 -4.56 3.24
C PRO A 71 -5.70 -4.59 1.72
N LEU A 72 -5.82 -3.41 1.10
CA LEU A 72 -5.87 -3.30 -0.35
C LEU A 72 -4.48 -3.51 -0.93
N LEU A 73 -4.31 -4.47 -1.84
CA LEU A 73 -3.01 -4.76 -2.47
C LEU A 73 -3.09 -4.49 -3.97
N TYR A 74 -2.14 -3.72 -4.48
CA TYR A 74 -2.01 -3.46 -5.91
C TYR A 74 -0.55 -3.38 -6.35
N ALA A 75 -0.28 -3.71 -7.60
CA ALA A 75 0.99 -3.48 -8.25
C ALA A 75 0.83 -2.45 -9.37
N SER A 76 1.78 -1.52 -9.43
CA SER A 76 1.89 -0.46 -10.42
C SER A 76 3.00 -0.76 -11.42
N MET A 77 2.86 -0.20 -12.61
CA MET A 77 3.93 -0.21 -13.61
C MET A 77 5.11 0.64 -13.09
N PRO A 78 6.38 0.30 -13.41
CA PRO A 78 7.56 0.99 -12.86
C PRO A 78 7.55 2.51 -13.09
N HIS A 79 7.11 2.97 -14.26
CA HIS A 79 7.02 4.40 -14.57
C HIS A 79 5.87 5.14 -13.84
N ARG A 80 4.92 4.41 -13.26
CA ARG A 80 3.84 4.94 -12.42
C ARG A 80 4.19 4.96 -10.94
N ALA A 81 5.30 4.32 -10.53
CA ALA A 81 5.80 4.43 -9.18
C ALA A 81 5.82 5.91 -8.81
N HIS A 82 5.06 6.28 -7.77
CA HIS A 82 4.97 7.66 -7.34
C HIS A 82 6.40 8.16 -7.11
N LYS A 83 6.83 9.17 -7.88
CA LYS A 83 8.06 9.89 -7.58
C LYS A 83 7.88 10.40 -6.16
N THR A 84 8.60 9.79 -5.21
CA THR A 84 8.55 10.18 -3.81
C THR A 84 8.90 11.65 -3.73
N MET A 85 7.94 12.48 -3.33
CA MET A 85 8.21 13.90 -3.12
C MET A 85 8.82 14.06 -1.73
N SER A 86 10.06 14.54 -1.69
CA SER A 86 10.85 14.59 -0.46
C SER A 86 10.94 16.00 0.14
N SER A 87 10.44 17.01 -0.58
CA SER A 87 10.53 18.42 -0.19
C SER A 87 9.33 19.24 -0.64
N MET A 88 9.09 20.35 0.05
CA MET A 88 8.07 21.33 -0.36
C MET A 88 8.41 21.98 -1.72
N GLU A 89 9.69 22.10 -2.07
CA GLU A 89 10.09 22.61 -3.39
C GLU A 89 9.66 21.69 -4.55
N GLU A 90 9.70 20.37 -4.35
CA GLU A 90 9.18 19.41 -5.33
C GLU A 90 7.67 19.54 -5.50
N VAL A 91 6.95 19.81 -4.41
CA VAL A 91 5.51 20.09 -4.45
C VAL A 91 5.19 21.36 -5.23
N GLU A 92 5.98 22.43 -5.06
CA GLU A 92 5.77 23.68 -5.83
C GLU A 92 5.97 23.50 -7.34
N ARG A 93 6.79 22.52 -7.74
CA ARG A 93 7.02 22.18 -9.16
C ARG A 93 5.98 21.18 -9.70
N ALA A 94 5.14 20.60 -8.84
CA ALA A 94 4.07 19.69 -9.25
C ALA A 94 2.94 20.41 -9.98
N ASP A 95 2.08 19.63 -10.65
CA ASP A 95 0.88 20.11 -11.32
C ASP A 95 0.03 20.95 -10.35
N PRO A 96 -0.35 22.19 -10.71
CA PRO A 96 -1.19 23.05 -9.88
C PRO A 96 -2.47 22.38 -9.38
N ALA A 97 -3.05 21.45 -10.14
CA ALA A 97 -4.29 20.77 -9.79
C ALA A 97 -4.17 19.86 -8.55
N ILE A 98 -2.97 19.35 -8.25
CA ILE A 98 -2.72 18.43 -7.11
C ILE A 98 -1.85 19.07 -6.02
N ARG A 99 -1.34 20.28 -6.25
CA ARG A 99 -0.35 20.92 -5.38
C ARG A 99 -0.84 21.11 -3.95
N GLU A 100 -2.09 21.54 -3.78
CA GLU A 100 -2.64 21.80 -2.46
C GLU A 100 -2.83 20.52 -1.64
N ASP A 101 -3.25 19.43 -2.30
CA ASP A 101 -3.35 18.11 -1.67
C ASP A 101 -1.97 17.59 -1.24
N LEU A 102 -0.95 17.79 -2.07
CA LEU A 102 0.43 17.44 -1.76
C LEU A 102 0.98 18.25 -0.57
N ARG A 103 0.67 19.55 -0.49
CA ARG A 103 1.04 20.38 0.67
C ARG A 103 0.35 19.89 1.94
N HIS A 104 -0.95 19.59 1.88
CA HIS A 104 -1.70 19.07 3.00
C HIS A 104 -1.11 17.76 3.51
N TYR A 105 -0.75 16.85 2.59
CA TYR A 105 -0.12 15.57 2.94
C TYR A 105 1.25 15.75 3.61
N LEU A 106 2.15 16.56 3.03
CA LEU A 106 3.49 16.79 3.60
C LEU A 106 3.49 17.62 4.89
N SER A 107 2.46 18.42 5.11
CA SER A 107 2.28 19.21 6.35
C SER A 107 1.45 18.47 7.41
N HIS A 108 0.97 17.25 7.12
CA HIS A 108 0.14 16.51 8.06
C HIS A 108 0.91 16.21 9.36
N PRO A 109 0.30 16.36 10.55
CA PRO A 109 0.97 16.18 11.84
C PRO A 109 1.58 14.79 12.05
N SER A 110 1.19 13.79 11.26
CA SER A 110 1.83 12.47 11.28
C SER A 110 3.32 12.54 10.97
N GLY A 111 3.79 13.52 10.18
CA GLY A 111 5.21 13.79 9.96
C GLY A 111 6.01 12.68 9.25
N ILE A 112 5.36 11.55 8.93
CA ILE A 112 5.93 10.39 8.23
C ILE A 112 6.26 10.77 6.79
N ARG A 113 7.50 10.51 6.38
CA ARG A 113 8.00 10.80 5.02
C ARG A 113 8.51 9.56 4.30
N ARG A 114 8.92 8.52 5.03
CA ARG A 114 9.60 7.33 4.54
C ARG A 114 9.27 6.12 5.40
N LEU A 115 9.09 4.98 4.74
CA LEU A 115 9.20 3.67 5.37
C LEU A 115 10.69 3.40 5.62
N THR A 116 11.07 3.15 6.87
CA THR A 116 12.45 2.89 7.30
C THR A 116 12.73 1.42 7.55
N GLY A 117 11.69 0.61 7.74
CA GLY A 117 11.84 -0.82 7.99
C GLY A 117 10.56 -1.59 7.67
N LEU A 118 10.74 -2.81 7.17
CA LEU A 118 9.67 -3.78 7.01
C LEU A 118 10.10 -5.06 7.74
N VAL A 119 9.37 -5.46 8.77
CA VAL A 119 9.67 -6.68 9.53
C VAL A 119 8.56 -7.70 9.35
N LEU A 120 8.85 -8.82 8.70
CA LEU A 120 7.96 -9.96 8.61
C LEU A 120 8.26 -10.94 9.74
N THR A 121 7.31 -11.14 10.64
CA THR A 121 7.35 -12.19 11.66
C THR A 121 6.60 -13.42 11.14
N VAL A 122 7.21 -14.60 11.23
CA VAL A 122 6.56 -15.87 10.88
C VAL A 122 6.80 -16.94 11.94
N PRO A 123 5.92 -17.96 12.04
CA PRO A 123 6.17 -19.16 12.84
C PRO A 123 7.48 -19.85 12.43
N ASP A 124 8.17 -20.44 13.40
CA ASP A 124 9.44 -21.15 13.16
C ASP A 124 9.31 -22.25 12.10
N SER A 125 8.16 -22.92 12.06
CA SER A 125 7.80 -23.92 11.04
C SER A 125 7.79 -23.38 9.60
N THR A 126 7.66 -22.05 9.43
CA THR A 126 7.56 -21.39 8.12
C THR A 126 8.88 -20.78 7.66
N MET A 127 9.89 -20.67 8.54
CA MET A 127 11.17 -20.02 8.24
C MET A 127 11.92 -20.64 7.05
N GLY A 128 11.76 -21.95 6.84
CA GLY A 128 12.39 -22.67 5.72
C GLY A 128 11.54 -22.72 4.45
N ALA A 129 10.36 -22.10 4.43
CA ALA A 129 9.52 -22.09 3.24
C ALA A 129 10.19 -21.23 2.14
N GLY A 130 10.13 -21.71 0.89
CA GLY A 130 10.79 -21.02 -0.25
C GLY A 130 10.43 -19.54 -0.36
N ASN A 131 9.17 -19.18 -0.11
CA ASN A 131 8.73 -17.78 -0.16
C ASN A 131 9.31 -16.92 0.97
N VAL A 132 9.54 -17.49 2.16
CA VAL A 132 10.13 -16.77 3.29
C VAL A 132 11.62 -16.55 3.05
N ALA A 133 12.31 -17.55 2.52
CA ALA A 133 13.71 -17.44 2.13
C ALA A 133 13.93 -16.32 1.10
N LEU A 134 13.05 -16.22 0.09
CA LEU A 134 13.10 -15.15 -0.91
C LEU A 134 12.98 -13.74 -0.29
N LEU A 135 12.22 -13.59 0.80
CA LEU A 135 12.05 -12.31 1.49
C LEU A 135 13.25 -11.96 2.36
N GLN A 136 14.01 -12.94 2.85
CA GLN A 136 15.23 -12.71 3.64
C GLN A 136 16.34 -12.08 2.82
N ASP A 137 16.34 -12.29 1.50
CA ASP A 137 17.34 -11.75 0.60
C ASP A 137 17.01 -10.32 0.11
N LEU A 138 15.84 -9.78 0.48
CA LEU A 138 15.42 -8.44 0.07
C LEU A 138 16.00 -7.36 0.99
N GLU A 139 16.65 -6.36 0.38
CA GLU A 139 17.13 -5.18 1.10
C GLU A 139 15.97 -4.42 1.76
N GLY A 140 16.13 -4.05 3.03
CA GLY A 140 15.12 -3.32 3.80
C GLY A 140 13.99 -4.19 4.36
N VAL A 141 14.02 -5.51 4.13
CA VAL A 141 13.11 -6.48 4.74
C VAL A 141 13.85 -7.30 5.78
N GLU A 142 13.32 -7.31 7.00
CA GLU A 142 13.79 -8.19 8.06
C GLU A 142 12.78 -9.31 8.27
N VAL A 143 13.24 -10.55 8.34
CA VAL A 143 12.37 -11.70 8.67
C VAL A 143 12.74 -12.23 10.05
N ARG A 144 11.77 -12.25 10.97
CA ARG A 144 11.94 -12.72 12.35
C ARG A 144 11.04 -13.91 12.66
N LYS A 145 11.46 -14.69 13.65
CA LYS A 145 10.65 -15.76 14.23
C LYS A 145 9.66 -15.18 15.24
N GLY A 146 8.44 -15.70 15.28
CA GLY A 146 7.45 -15.40 16.32
C GLY A 146 6.33 -16.43 16.36
N ASP A 147 5.38 -16.25 17.28
CA ASP A 147 4.31 -17.23 17.53
C ASP A 147 3.21 -17.22 16.46
N GLY A 148 3.22 -16.22 15.57
CA GLY A 148 2.24 -16.05 14.51
C GLY A 148 2.82 -15.31 13.31
N HIS A 149 1.98 -15.14 12.29
CA HIS A 149 2.32 -14.30 11.15
C HIS A 149 2.05 -12.85 11.50
N ALA A 150 3.04 -11.96 11.33
CA ALA A 150 2.85 -10.53 11.46
C ALA A 150 3.69 -9.75 10.44
N LEU A 151 3.19 -8.63 9.93
CA LEU A 151 3.94 -7.67 9.11
C LEU A 151 4.07 -6.38 9.93
N THR A 152 5.29 -5.90 10.16
CA THR A 152 5.55 -4.62 10.82
C THR A 152 6.06 -3.60 9.80
N LEU A 153 5.43 -2.44 9.74
CA LEU A 153 5.90 -1.30 8.97
C LEU A 153 6.46 -0.25 9.94
N GLU A 154 7.71 0.13 9.76
CA GLU A 154 8.39 1.15 10.55
C GLU A 154 8.61 2.39 9.68
N PHE A 155 8.21 3.55 10.17
CA PHE A 155 8.30 4.81 9.45
C PHE A 155 9.26 5.80 10.14
N ASP A 156 9.76 6.79 9.38
CA ASP A 156 10.64 7.84 9.89
C ASP A 156 9.87 8.88 10.73
N GLY A 157 9.64 8.59 12.00
CA GLY A 157 8.78 9.46 12.79
C GLY A 157 8.84 9.29 14.30
N ALA A 158 10.04 9.24 14.90
CA ALA A 158 10.26 9.09 16.36
C ALA A 158 9.52 10.12 17.27
N ALA A 159 8.71 11.03 16.72
CA ALA A 159 7.90 11.99 17.44
C ALA A 159 6.57 11.43 17.98
N GLN A 160 6.04 10.30 17.48
CA GLN A 160 4.70 9.85 17.86
C GLN A 160 4.67 8.61 18.74
N GLY A 161 5.57 7.64 18.58
CA GLY A 161 5.59 6.42 19.40
C GLY A 161 4.27 5.66 19.36
N ARG A 162 3.55 5.76 18.23
CA ARG A 162 2.21 5.21 18.05
C ARG A 162 2.31 3.85 17.37
N GLU A 163 1.45 2.95 17.82
CA GLU A 163 1.35 1.59 17.30
C GLU A 163 -0.10 1.32 16.89
N PHE A 164 -0.31 0.84 15.66
CA PHE A 164 -1.60 0.29 15.24
C PHE A 164 -1.48 -1.20 14.97
N ARG A 165 -2.41 -1.97 15.52
CA ARG A 165 -2.50 -3.43 15.36
C ARG A 165 -3.77 -3.79 14.62
N TRP A 166 -3.64 -4.69 13.65
CA TRP A 166 -4.74 -5.27 12.89
C TRP A 166 -4.68 -6.80 12.95
N SER A 167 -5.73 -7.47 13.43
CA SER A 167 -5.66 -8.90 13.78
C SER A 167 -6.55 -9.84 12.94
N GLU A 168 -7.26 -9.34 11.93
CA GLU A 168 -8.04 -10.21 11.03
C GLU A 168 -7.18 -10.77 9.88
N GLY A 169 -6.32 -11.76 10.20
CA GLY A 169 -5.35 -12.36 9.29
C GLY A 169 -3.94 -12.41 9.89
N PRO A 170 -2.86 -12.45 9.08
CA PRO A 170 -1.52 -12.09 9.57
C PRO A 170 -1.59 -10.72 10.27
N GLU A 171 -1.06 -10.62 11.48
CA GLU A 171 -1.12 -9.39 12.27
C GLU A 171 -0.36 -8.27 11.56
N LEU A 172 -1.04 -7.20 11.14
CA LEU A 172 -0.36 -6.02 10.60
C LEU A 172 -0.12 -5.02 11.73
N LEU A 173 1.15 -4.69 11.94
CA LEU A 173 1.66 -3.75 12.92
C LEU A 173 2.22 -2.53 12.21
N ILE A 174 1.75 -1.33 12.56
CA ILE A 174 2.30 -0.08 12.03
C ILE A 174 2.90 0.73 13.17
N ARG A 175 4.15 1.14 13.02
CA ARG A 175 4.91 1.94 13.99
C ARG A 175 5.38 3.24 13.34
N TYR A 176 5.11 4.36 14.02
CA TYR A 176 5.53 5.70 13.59
C TYR A 176 6.58 6.28 14.53
#